data_AF-A0A162Q055-F1
#
_entry.id   AF-A0A162Q055-F1
#
_cell.length_a   1.000
_cell.length_b   1.000
_cell.length_c   1.000
_cell.angle_alpha   90.00
_cell.angle_beta   90.00
_cell.angle_gamma   90.00
#
_symmetry.space_group_name_H-M   'P 1'
#
loop_
_entity.id
_entity.type
_entity.pdbx_description
1 polymer ?
#
loop_
_entity_poly.entity_id
_entity_poly.type
_entity_poly.pdbx_seq_one_letter_code
_entity_poly.pdbx_strand_id
1 'polypeptide(L)'
;MAAVQTKPISNHRFSTFFWDEHDRGVDLITDRLRTARQTCQDIKNLYKARANIEEEYGQRLLKLSQFSINTDGQGSFADALSNIPSAIETTGRAHLDLAQQIQHHLERPLDDFLSEQRELKKTQSNQI
;
A
#
# COMPACT_ATOMS: atom_id res chain seq x y z
N MET A 1 17.52 24.43 -26.75
CA MET A 1 16.59 23.54 -26.02
C MET A 1 15.80 22.76 -27.07
N ALA A 2 16.02 21.45 -27.17
CA ALA A 2 15.31 20.62 -28.14
C ALA A 2 13.89 20.31 -27.63
N ALA A 3 12.88 20.49 -28.48
CA ALA A 3 11.51 20.16 -28.16
C ALA A 3 11.38 18.66 -27.88
N VAL A 4 10.82 18.30 -26.73
CA VAL A 4 10.42 16.93 -26.42
C VAL A 4 9.28 16.57 -27.37
N GLN A 5 9.59 15.77 -28.39
CA GLN A 5 8.59 15.21 -29.28
C GLN A 5 7.77 14.18 -28.49
N THR A 6 6.62 14.61 -27.95
CA THR A 6 5.65 13.69 -27.36
C THR A 6 5.06 12.85 -28.49
N LYS A 7 5.48 11.58 -28.55
CA LYS A 7 4.89 10.56 -29.42
C LYS A 7 3.35 10.59 -29.19
N PRO A 8 2.52 10.69 -30.24
CA PRO A 8 1.08 10.66 -30.05
C PRO A 8 0.73 9.34 -29.36
N ILE A 9 -0.07 9.43 -28.28
CA ILE A 9 -0.67 8.27 -27.63
C ILE A 9 -1.47 7.57 -28.74
N SER A 10 -0.92 6.48 -29.26
CA SER A 10 -1.54 5.77 -30.35
C SER A 10 -2.88 5.21 -29.84
N ASN A 11 -3.93 5.46 -30.61
CA ASN A 11 -5.31 5.15 -30.26
C ASN A 11 -5.58 3.65 -30.48
N HIS A 12 -4.76 2.78 -29.88
CA HIS A 12 -4.85 1.33 -30.01
C HIS A 12 -5.96 0.80 -29.12
N ARG A 13 -7.09 0.42 -29.72
CA ARG A 13 -8.21 -0.20 -29.02
C ARG A 13 -8.06 -1.72 -29.03
N PHE A 14 -8.42 -2.40 -27.95
CA PHE A 14 -8.40 -3.87 -27.93
C PHE A 14 -9.25 -4.47 -29.06
N SER A 15 -10.36 -3.83 -29.39
CA SER A 15 -11.26 -4.22 -30.48
C SER A 15 -10.67 -4.12 -31.88
N THR A 16 -9.46 -3.58 -32.08
CA THR A 16 -8.85 -3.44 -33.42
C THR A 16 -7.52 -4.18 -33.55
N PHE A 17 -6.93 -4.67 -32.46
CA PHE A 17 -5.56 -5.21 -32.45
C PHE A 17 -5.44 -6.65 -31.92
N PHE A 18 -6.52 -7.25 -31.45
CA PHE A 18 -6.52 -8.61 -30.86
C PHE A 18 -7.31 -9.62 -31.71
N TRP A 19 -7.24 -9.48 -33.03
CA TRP A 19 -7.80 -10.44 -33.98
C TRP A 19 -6.64 -11.13 -34.71
N ASP A 20 -6.59 -12.45 -34.69
CA ASP A 20 -5.65 -13.27 -35.47
C ASP A 20 -6.37 -14.50 -36.04
N GLU A 21 -5.73 -15.22 -36.96
CA GLU A 21 -6.34 -16.39 -37.63
C GLU A 21 -6.70 -17.54 -36.69
N HIS A 22 -6.20 -17.50 -35.43
CA HIS A 22 -6.37 -18.55 -34.44
C HIS A 22 -7.23 -18.10 -33.24
N ASP A 23 -7.86 -16.92 -33.33
CA ASP A 23 -8.68 -16.30 -32.28
C ASP A 23 -8.01 -16.19 -30.88
N ARG A 24 -6.67 -16.14 -30.83
CA ARG A 24 -5.88 -16.16 -29.57
C ARG A 24 -5.93 -14.84 -28.80
N GLY A 25 -6.47 -13.79 -29.40
CA GLY A 25 -6.49 -12.46 -28.80
C GLY A 25 -7.24 -12.41 -27.47
N VAL A 26 -8.34 -13.15 -27.35
CA VAL A 26 -9.13 -13.23 -26.12
C VAL A 26 -8.35 -13.91 -25.00
N ASP A 27 -7.66 -15.01 -25.31
CA ASP A 27 -6.82 -15.74 -24.34
C ASP A 27 -5.68 -14.86 -23.83
N LEU A 28 -4.99 -14.14 -24.73
CA LEU A 28 -3.93 -13.21 -24.37
C LEU A 28 -4.41 -12.09 -23.43
N ILE A 29 -5.56 -11.49 -23.72
CA ILE A 29 -6.15 -10.46 -22.87
C ILE A 29 -6.52 -11.06 -21.50
N THR A 30 -7.15 -12.23 -21.48
CA THR A 30 -7.61 -12.90 -20.26
C THR A 30 -6.44 -13.28 -19.36
N ASP A 31 -5.37 -13.79 -19.94
CA ASP A 31 -4.13 -14.13 -19.26
C ASP A 31 -3.45 -12.89 -18.68
N ARG A 32 -3.43 -11.79 -19.45
CA ARG A 32 -2.90 -10.51 -18.97
C ARG A 32 -3.71 -9.97 -17.79
N LEU A 33 -5.03 -10.02 -17.86
CA LEU A 33 -5.92 -9.58 -16.78
C LEU A 33 -5.74 -10.44 -15.52
N ARG A 34 -5.60 -11.77 -15.66
CA ARG A 34 -5.30 -12.68 -14.54
C ARG A 34 -3.98 -12.32 -13.88
N THR A 35 -2.94 -12.09 -14.68
CA THR A 35 -1.61 -11.72 -14.17
C THR A 35 -1.64 -10.38 -13.45
N ALA A 36 -2.30 -9.37 -14.03
CA ALA A 36 -2.46 -8.06 -13.39
C ALA A 36 -3.20 -8.15 -12.04
N ARG A 37 -4.26 -8.96 -11.97
CA ARG A 37 -4.97 -9.24 -10.72
C ARG A 37 -4.05 -9.86 -9.66
N GLN A 38 -3.21 -10.82 -10.05
CA GLN A 38 -2.23 -11.42 -9.13
C GLN A 38 -1.24 -10.37 -8.60
N THR A 39 -0.72 -9.50 -9.47
CA THR A 39 0.15 -8.39 -9.06
C THR A 39 -0.54 -7.48 -8.04
N CYS A 40 -1.82 -7.12 -8.24
CA CYS A 40 -2.57 -6.33 -7.25
C CYS A 40 -2.70 -7.07 -5.90
N GLN A 41 -2.91 -8.38 -5.92
CA GLN A 41 -2.98 -9.19 -4.71
C GLN A 41 -1.64 -9.26 -3.97
N ASP A 42 -0.53 -9.33 -4.69
CA ASP A 42 0.82 -9.33 -4.10
C ASP A 42 1.13 -7.96 -3.47
N ILE A 43 0.77 -6.86 -4.15
CA ILE A 43 0.90 -5.49 -3.63
C ILE A 43 0.07 -5.31 -2.34
N LYS A 44 -1.17 -5.83 -2.31
CA LYS A 44 -2.00 -5.79 -1.09
C LYS A 44 -1.32 -6.51 0.08
N ASN A 45 -0.79 -7.71 -0.16
CA ASN A 45 -0.07 -8.48 0.86
C ASN A 45 1.18 -7.74 1.37
N LEU A 46 1.88 -7.04 0.48
CA LEU A 46 3.02 -6.19 0.84
C LEU A 46 2.58 -5.05 1.78
N TYR A 47 1.49 -4.34 1.46
CA TYR A 47 1.00 -3.28 2.34
C TYR A 47 0.54 -3.79 3.69
N LYS A 48 -0.13 -4.95 3.73
CA LYS A 48 -0.51 -5.61 4.98
C LYS A 48 0.71 -5.94 5.84
N ALA A 49 1.74 -6.53 5.24
CA ALA A 49 2.98 -6.84 5.95
C ALA A 49 3.66 -5.56 6.46
N ARG A 50 3.71 -4.50 5.64
CA ARG A 50 4.27 -3.21 6.04
C ARG A 50 3.49 -2.60 7.22
N ALA A 51 2.15 -2.58 7.16
CA ALA A 51 1.33 -2.04 8.24
C ALA A 51 1.58 -2.77 9.57
N ASN A 52 1.69 -4.10 9.54
CA ASN A 52 1.98 -4.89 10.74
C ASN A 52 3.36 -4.56 11.33
N ILE A 53 4.38 -4.37 10.49
CA ILE A 53 5.73 -3.98 10.94
C ILE A 53 5.70 -2.61 11.63
N GLU A 54 5.02 -1.63 11.02
CA GLU A 54 4.87 -0.28 11.58
C GLU A 54 4.11 -0.31 12.91
N GLU A 55 3.03 -1.12 13.01
CA GLU A 55 2.26 -1.29 14.23
C GLU A 55 3.11 -1.89 15.36
N GLU A 56 3.80 -3.00 15.09
CA GLU A 56 4.67 -3.65 16.08
C GLU A 56 5.80 -2.72 16.54
N TYR A 57 6.39 -1.98 15.61
CA TYR A 57 7.43 -1.02 15.92
C TYR A 57 6.93 0.14 16.80
N GLY A 58 5.79 0.74 16.43
CA GLY A 58 5.14 1.78 17.23
C GLY A 58 4.79 1.30 18.64
N GLN A 59 4.23 0.10 18.78
CA GLN A 59 3.92 -0.50 20.08
C GLN A 59 5.19 -0.71 20.94
N ARG A 60 6.30 -1.14 20.33
CA ARG A 60 7.58 -1.31 21.04
C ARG A 60 8.17 0.03 21.48
N LEU A 61 8.06 1.07 20.66
CA LEU A 61 8.49 2.42 21.02
C LEU A 61 7.66 3.00 22.18
N LEU A 62 6.34 2.80 22.18
CA LEU A 62 5.47 3.23 23.29
C LEU A 62 5.77 2.51 24.61
N LYS A 63 6.20 1.25 24.55
CA LYS A 63 6.68 0.54 25.75
C LYS A 63 8.02 1.11 26.22
N LEU A 64 8.93 1.41 25.27
CA LEU A 64 10.22 2.00 25.57
C LEU A 64 10.12 3.42 26.16
N SER A 65 9.14 4.22 25.73
CA SER A 65 8.92 5.57 26.26
C SER A 65 8.45 5.62 27.71
N GLN A 66 8.07 4.48 28.30
CA GLN A 66 7.74 4.40 29.74
C GLN A 66 8.99 4.28 30.62
N PHE A 67 10.18 4.15 30.02
CA PHE A 67 11.42 4.06 30.76
C PHE A 67 11.72 5.37 31.49
N SER A 68 11.75 5.31 32.82
CA SER A 68 12.08 6.45 33.67
C SER A 68 13.60 6.65 33.72
N ILE A 69 14.07 7.85 33.35
CA ILE A 69 15.46 8.25 33.55
C ILE A 69 15.56 8.84 34.96
N ASN A 70 16.16 8.11 35.90
CA ASN A 70 16.44 8.62 37.23
C ASN A 70 17.54 9.68 37.14
N THR A 71 17.22 10.90 37.57
CA THR A 71 18.16 12.02 37.62
C THR A 71 18.08 12.65 39.02
N ASP A 72 19.24 12.73 39.69
CA ASP A 72 19.38 13.43 40.97
C ASP A 72 19.46 14.96 40.79
N GLY A 73 19.43 15.44 39.56
CA GLY A 73 19.51 16.86 39.21
C GLY A 73 18.14 17.56 39.20
N GLN A 74 18.12 18.80 39.72
CA GLN A 74 17.01 19.74 39.62
C GLN A 74 17.30 20.78 38.50
N GLY A 75 16.27 21.28 37.83
CA GLY A 75 16.36 22.38 36.85
C GLY A 75 16.43 21.92 35.38
N SER A 76 16.87 22.82 34.49
CA SER A 76 16.76 22.67 33.02
C SER A 76 17.33 21.37 32.44
N PHE A 77 18.30 20.74 33.11
CA PHE A 77 18.86 19.45 32.69
C PHE A 77 17.88 18.29 32.90
N ALA A 78 17.14 18.27 34.00
CA ALA A 78 16.09 17.29 34.25
C ALA A 78 14.94 17.44 33.25
N ASP A 79 14.58 18.69 32.90
CA ASP A 79 13.60 18.98 31.85
C ASP A 79 14.07 18.42 30.50
N ALA A 80 15.33 18.66 30.13
CA ALA A 80 15.92 18.12 28.89
C ALA A 80 15.91 16.58 28.85
N LEU A 81 16.13 15.91 29.99
CA LEU A 81 16.06 14.46 30.09
C LEU A 81 14.62 13.93 29.96
N SER A 82 13.62 14.64 30.49
CA SER A 82 12.22 14.25 30.36
C SER A 82 11.69 14.34 28.91
N ASN A 83 12.33 15.15 28.05
CA ASN A 83 12.01 15.21 26.62
C ASN A 83 12.38 13.94 25.86
N ILE A 84 13.33 13.12 26.35
CA ILE A 84 13.77 11.91 25.64
C ILE A 84 12.64 10.87 25.58
N PRO A 85 12.04 10.44 26.70
CA PRO A 85 10.88 9.54 26.65
C PRO A 85 9.70 10.12 25.86
N SER A 86 9.44 11.43 25.98
CA SER A 86 8.37 12.13 25.24
C SER A 86 8.58 12.09 23.72
N ALA A 87 9.82 12.29 23.25
CA ALA A 87 10.15 12.18 21.83
C ALA A 87 9.94 10.75 21.31
N ILE A 88 10.35 9.73 22.09
CA ILE A 88 10.13 8.31 21.76
C ILE A 88 8.63 8.00 21.70
N GLU A 89 7.83 8.51 22.63
CA GLU A 89 6.38 8.35 22.61
C GLU A 89 5.77 8.96 21.35
N THR A 90 6.18 10.18 21.00
CA THR A 90 5.71 10.89 19.80
C THR A 90 6.02 10.10 18.54
N THR A 91 7.25 9.59 18.40
CA THR A 91 7.63 8.73 17.28
C THR A 91 6.82 7.42 17.28
N GLY A 92 6.62 6.80 18.44
CA GLY A 92 5.80 5.59 18.58
C GLY A 92 4.38 5.79 18.10
N ARG A 93 3.73 6.89 18.49
CA ARG A 93 2.38 7.27 18.00
C ARG A 93 2.36 7.49 16.49
N ALA A 94 3.35 8.20 15.95
CA ALA A 94 3.44 8.44 14.51
C ALA A 94 3.54 7.14 13.68
N HIS A 95 4.26 6.12 14.17
CA HIS A 95 4.31 4.80 13.52
C HIS A 95 2.97 4.06 13.57
N LEU A 96 2.24 4.13 14.68
CA LEU A 96 0.90 3.55 14.77
C LEU A 96 -0.08 4.23 13.82
N ASP A 97 -0.04 5.56 13.74
CA ASP A 97 -0.89 6.32 12.82
C ASP A 97 -0.57 5.96 11.35
N LEU A 98 0.72 5.81 11.02
CA LEU A 98 1.15 5.37 9.69
C LEU A 98 0.64 3.95 9.37
N ALA A 99 0.71 3.01 10.31
CA ALA A 99 0.18 1.66 10.14
C ALA A 99 -1.32 1.70 9.79
N GLN A 100 -2.10 2.50 10.52
CA GLN A 100 -3.53 2.68 10.27
C GLN A 100 -3.79 3.32 8.90
N GLN A 101 -3.02 4.33 8.51
CA GLN A 101 -3.13 4.98 7.20
C GLN A 101 -2.83 4.02 6.06
N ILE A 102 -1.81 3.17 6.18
CA ILE A 102 -1.49 2.14 5.17
C ILE A 102 -2.68 1.18 5.01
N GLN A 103 -3.28 0.72 6.12
CA GLN A 103 -4.45 -0.15 6.05
C GLN A 103 -5.65 0.53 5.39
N HIS A 104 -5.97 1.76 5.78
CA HIS A 104 -7.17 2.47 5.32
C HIS A 104 -7.06 2.98 3.89
N HIS A 105 -5.90 3.52 3.51
CA HIS A 105 -5.74 4.22 2.23
C HIS A 105 -5.08 3.36 1.14
N LEU A 106 -4.45 2.24 1.49
CA LEU A 106 -3.74 1.39 0.53
C LEU A 106 -4.28 -0.05 0.53
N GLU A 107 -4.31 -0.72 1.68
CA GLU A 107 -4.73 -2.14 1.74
C GLU A 107 -6.22 -2.31 1.41
N ARG A 108 -7.12 -1.58 2.10
CA ARG A 108 -8.57 -1.71 1.91
C ARG A 108 -9.03 -1.37 0.49
N PRO A 109 -8.61 -0.25 -0.13
CA PRO A 109 -9.01 0.06 -1.50
C PRO A 109 -8.57 -1.00 -2.51
N LEU A 110 -7.40 -1.63 -2.29
CA LEU A 110 -6.95 -2.75 -3.12
C LEU A 110 -7.78 -4.02 -2.90
N ASP A 111 -8.20 -4.29 -1.66
CA ASP A 111 -9.07 -5.42 -1.35
C ASP A 111 -10.47 -5.26 -1.97
N ASP A 112 -11.03 -4.06 -1.87
CA ASP A 112 -12.30 -3.68 -2.48
C ASP A 112 -12.21 -3.83 -4.01
N PHE A 113 -11.18 -3.25 -4.63
CA PHE A 113 -10.94 -3.39 -6.07
C PHE A 113 -10.82 -4.84 -6.50
N LEU A 114 -10.05 -5.67 -5.77
CA LEU A 114 -9.92 -7.10 -6.10
C LEU A 114 -11.25 -7.86 -5.93
N SER A 115 -12.10 -7.46 -4.99
CA SER A 115 -13.42 -8.02 -4.78
C SER A 115 -14.38 -7.63 -5.90
N GLU A 116 -14.43 -6.36 -6.28
CA GLU A 116 -15.19 -5.86 -7.43
C GLU A 116 -14.80 -6.59 -8.72
N GLN A 117 -13.50 -6.73 -8.99
CA GLN A 117 -13.00 -7.47 -10.15
C GLN A 117 -13.42 -8.95 -10.13
N ARG A 118 -13.63 -9.54 -8.95
CA ARG A 118 -14.09 -10.94 -8.83
C ARG A 118 -15.57 -11.04 -9.19
N GLU A 119 -16.38 -10.11 -8.72
CA GLU A 119 -17.81 -10.07 -9.01
C GLU A 119 -18.08 -9.76 -10.49
N LEU A 120 -17.35 -8.81 -11.09
CA LEU A 120 -17.46 -8.52 -12.54
C LEU A 120 -17.21 -9.77 -13.39
N LYS A 121 -16.21 -10.58 -13.04
CA LYS A 121 -15.91 -11.84 -13.75
C LYS A 121 -17.05 -12.86 -13.63
N LYS A 122 -17.67 -12.99 -12.45
CA LYS A 122 -18.82 -13.90 -12.25
C LYS A 122 -20.02 -13.47 -13.08
N THR A 123 -20.33 -12.18 -13.07
CA THR A 123 -21.47 -11.63 -13.83
C THR A 123 -21.28 -11.84 -15.34
N GLN A 124 -20.07 -11.63 -15.86
CA GLN A 124 -19.76 -11.87 -17.27
C GLN A 124 -19.86 -13.35 -17.66
N SER A 125 -19.44 -14.26 -16.78
CA SER A 125 -19.57 -15.71 -17.01
C SER A 125 -21.02 -16.20 -16.99
N ASN A 126 -21.95 -15.47 -16.35
CA ASN A 126 -23.38 -15.82 -16.29
C ASN A 126 -24.20 -15.23 -17.45
N GLN A 127 -23.61 -14.35 -18.26
CA GLN A 127 -24.25 -13.70 -19.41
C GLN A 127 -23.87 -14.33 -20.75
N ILE A 128 -23.02 -15.35 -20.73
CA ILE A 128 -22.66 -16.22 -21.86
C ILE A 128 -23.34 -17.56 -21.64
#